data_AF-A0AAU2A2R0-F1
#
_entry.id   AF-A0AAU2A2R0-F1
#
_cell.length_a   1.000
_cell.length_b   1.000
_cell.length_c   1.000
_cell.angle_alpha   90.00
_cell.angle_beta   90.00
_cell.angle_gamma   90.00
#
_symmetry.space_group_name_H-M   'P 1'
#
loop_
_entity.id
_entity.type
_entity.pdbx_description
1 polymer ?
#
loop_
_entity_poly.entity_id
_entity_poly.type
_entity_poly.pdbx_seq_one_letter_code
_entity_poly.pdbx_strand_id
1 'polypeptide(L)'
;MRRTEAMKIITRVLKQPVEGVAAADLIYGRALPHIEAPGPEAPQPWAMQVDMLALKIAAQLPLTDDTEQKSPLEQAEDAKRARDLVGEVGVLMSAGADLESAPWHPVRPGDLVHVHYEAGGISDPFGETYIIGAAEHGFLSMQLLAHTLPEAEDTAGLVGCFAVEDDPDPLMELWFEAGPHRLTIVRDGRVVHNGGAK
;
A
#
# COMPACT_ATOMS: atom_id res chain seq x y z
N MET A 1 28.07 6.45 -3.98
CA MET A 1 26.69 5.99 -3.71
C MET A 1 26.53 4.59 -4.28
N ARG A 2 26.25 3.57 -3.45
CA ARG A 2 25.90 2.23 -3.95
C ARG A 2 24.54 2.29 -4.65
N ARG A 3 24.41 1.70 -5.84
CA ARG A 3 23.13 1.58 -6.56
C ARG A 3 22.26 0.56 -5.83
N THR A 4 21.06 0.93 -5.37
CA THR A 4 20.08 0.00 -4.76
C THR A 4 19.62 -1.04 -5.80
N GLU A 5 19.20 -2.24 -5.36
CA GLU A 5 18.72 -3.29 -6.27
C GLU A 5 17.50 -2.84 -7.07
N ALA A 6 16.59 -2.12 -6.43
CA ALA A 6 15.44 -1.48 -7.07
C ALA A 6 15.86 -0.59 -8.26
N MET A 7 16.88 0.25 -8.08
CA MET A 7 17.39 1.11 -9.16
C MET A 7 18.03 0.29 -10.30
N LYS A 8 18.69 -0.84 -10.00
CA LYS A 8 19.24 -1.75 -11.02
C LYS A 8 18.13 -2.43 -11.82
N ILE A 9 17.05 -2.85 -11.17
CA ILE A 9 15.87 -3.43 -11.81
C ILE A 9 15.23 -2.41 -12.75
N ILE A 10 14.90 -1.21 -12.26
CA ILE A 10 14.28 -0.15 -13.06
C ILE A 10 15.16 0.22 -14.26
N THR A 11 16.47 0.41 -14.04
CA THR A 11 17.40 0.74 -15.12
C THR A 11 17.43 -0.36 -16.19
N ARG A 12 17.47 -1.62 -15.77
CA ARG A 12 17.46 -2.78 -16.68
C ARG A 12 16.19 -2.84 -17.50
N VAL A 13 15.02 -2.62 -16.88
CA VAL A 13 13.72 -2.60 -17.58
C VAL A 13 13.67 -1.46 -18.59
N LEU A 14 14.08 -0.25 -18.19
CA LEU A 14 14.07 0.91 -19.08
C LEU A 14 15.07 0.80 -20.25
N LYS A 15 16.16 0.02 -20.09
CA LYS A 15 17.13 -0.27 -21.15
C LYS A 15 16.79 -1.53 -21.95
N GLN A 16 15.75 -2.27 -21.57
CA GLN A 16 15.46 -3.56 -22.17
C GLN A 16 15.04 -3.36 -23.63
N PRO A 17 15.77 -3.95 -24.60
CA PRO A 17 15.39 -3.83 -26.00
C PRO A 17 14.07 -4.56 -26.22
N VAL A 18 13.10 -3.86 -26.78
CA VAL A 18 11.91 -4.48 -27.40
C VAL A 18 12.34 -5.02 -28.77
N GLU A 19 11.70 -6.08 -29.27
CA GLU A 19 12.05 -6.66 -30.56
C GLU A 19 12.07 -5.57 -31.66
N GLY A 20 13.22 -5.40 -32.32
CA GLY A 20 13.43 -4.36 -33.33
C GLY A 20 13.85 -2.97 -32.82
N VAL A 21 14.05 -2.77 -31.51
CA VAL A 21 14.44 -1.48 -30.91
C VAL A 21 15.73 -1.62 -30.09
N ALA A 22 16.73 -0.80 -30.42
CA ALA A 22 18.00 -0.75 -29.67
C ALA A 22 17.79 -0.24 -28.23
N ALA A 23 18.67 -0.64 -27.31
CA ALA A 23 18.63 -0.18 -25.92
C ALA A 23 18.63 1.36 -25.86
N ALA A 24 17.68 1.93 -25.11
CA ALA A 24 17.56 3.38 -24.98
C ALA A 24 18.53 3.91 -23.93
N ASP A 25 19.34 4.91 -24.28
CA ASP A 25 20.10 5.72 -23.32
C ASP A 25 19.34 7.00 -22.93
N LEU A 26 18.32 7.36 -23.70
CA LEU A 26 17.53 8.58 -23.55
C LEU A 26 16.05 8.30 -23.84
N ILE A 27 15.17 8.73 -22.94
CA ILE A 27 13.72 8.61 -23.08
C ILE A 27 13.12 9.99 -23.30
N TYR A 28 12.23 10.09 -24.28
CA TYR A 28 11.43 11.28 -24.57
C TYR A 28 9.98 11.03 -24.18
N GLY A 29 9.35 12.02 -23.55
CA GLY A 29 7.94 11.95 -23.16
C GLY A 29 7.22 13.26 -23.41
N ARG A 30 5.90 13.19 -23.50
CA ARG A 30 5.01 14.35 -23.55
C ARG A 30 3.84 14.05 -22.63
N ALA A 31 3.48 14.99 -21.76
CA ALA A 31 2.27 14.84 -20.98
C ALA A 31 1.07 14.89 -21.94
N LEU A 32 0.13 13.95 -21.80
CA LEU A 32 -1.13 14.06 -22.52
C LEU A 32 -2.02 15.02 -21.73
N PRO A 33 -2.70 15.97 -22.39
CA PRO A 33 -3.69 16.80 -21.71
C PRO A 33 -4.77 15.91 -21.09
N HIS A 34 -5.21 16.28 -19.89
CA HIS A 34 -6.33 15.59 -19.23
C HIS A 34 -7.56 15.71 -20.13
N ILE A 35 -8.26 14.59 -20.35
CA ILE A 35 -9.41 14.49 -21.29
C ILE A 35 -10.50 15.55 -20.98
N GLU A 36 -10.63 15.98 -19.73
CA GLU A 36 -11.68 16.89 -19.27
C GLU A 36 -11.31 18.38 -19.36
N ALA A 37 -10.05 18.73 -19.63
CA ALA A 37 -9.60 20.12 -19.69
C ALA A 37 -8.51 20.28 -20.76
N PRO A 38 -8.89 20.42 -22.05
CA PRO A 38 -7.94 20.81 -23.08
C PRO A 38 -7.53 22.27 -22.84
N GLY A 39 -6.49 22.47 -22.02
CA GLY A 39 -5.81 23.74 -21.92
C GLY A 39 -5.26 24.16 -23.30
N PRO A 40 -5.12 25.47 -23.57
CA PRO A 40 -4.75 25.98 -24.89
C PRO A 40 -3.29 25.66 -25.29
N GLU A 41 -2.45 25.25 -24.33
CA GLU A 41 -1.05 24.92 -24.60
C GLU A 41 -0.80 23.44 -24.38
N ALA A 42 -0.43 22.75 -25.45
CA ALA A 42 0.01 21.38 -25.34
C ALA A 42 1.34 21.34 -24.58
N PRO A 43 1.46 20.54 -23.51
CA PRO A 43 2.62 20.56 -22.64
C PRO A 43 3.90 20.27 -23.41
N GLN A 44 4.98 20.96 -23.00
CA GLN A 44 6.29 20.85 -23.63
C GLN A 44 6.82 19.41 -23.50
N PRO A 45 7.44 18.86 -24.55
CA PRO A 45 8.09 17.57 -24.48
C PRO A 45 9.27 17.63 -23.50
N TRP A 46 9.55 16.52 -22.84
CA TRP A 46 10.72 16.35 -21.96
C TRP A 46 11.60 15.20 -22.46
N ALA A 47 12.88 15.27 -22.11
CA ALA A 47 13.87 14.24 -22.39
C ALA A 47 14.69 13.96 -21.12
N MET A 48 14.97 12.69 -20.83
CA MET A 48 15.77 12.31 -19.67
C MET A 48 16.61 11.08 -19.95
N GLN A 49 17.86 11.09 -19.46
CA GLN A 49 18.71 9.90 -19.50
C GLN A 49 18.08 8.79 -18.68
N VAL A 50 18.18 7.55 -19.15
CA VAL A 50 17.54 6.39 -18.49
C VAL A 50 18.00 6.23 -17.05
N ASP A 51 19.29 6.39 -16.77
CA ASP A 51 19.83 6.28 -15.41
C ASP A 51 19.24 7.37 -14.47
N MET A 52 19.00 8.59 -14.99
CA MET A 52 18.39 9.69 -14.24
C MET A 52 16.89 9.49 -14.02
N LEU A 53 16.20 8.93 -15.01
CA LEU A 53 14.79 8.57 -14.90
C LEU A 53 14.61 7.43 -13.89
N ALA A 54 15.47 6.41 -13.95
CA ALA A 54 15.46 5.30 -12.99
C ALA A 54 15.70 5.78 -11.56
N LEU A 55 16.63 6.71 -11.35
CA LEU A 55 16.86 7.34 -10.05
C LEU A 55 15.61 8.09 -9.55
N LYS A 56 14.97 8.90 -10.40
CA LYS A 56 13.74 9.62 -10.04
C LYS A 56 12.60 8.68 -9.68
N ILE A 57 12.42 7.62 -10.46
CA ILE A 57 11.40 6.59 -10.19
C ILE A 57 11.70 5.89 -8.86
N ALA A 58 12.95 5.45 -8.65
CA ALA A 58 13.34 4.78 -7.41
C ALA A 58 13.25 5.68 -6.17
N ALA A 59 13.42 7.00 -6.32
CA ALA A 59 13.29 7.96 -5.23
C ALA A 59 11.83 8.32 -4.90
N GLN A 60 10.90 8.11 -5.85
CA GLN A 60 9.47 8.42 -5.65
C GLN A 60 8.61 7.19 -5.40
N LEU A 61 9.10 6.00 -5.75
CA LEU A 61 8.47 4.75 -5.36
C LEU A 61 9.02 4.32 -3.98
N PRO A 62 8.16 3.97 -3.02
CA PRO A 62 8.57 3.33 -1.79
C PRO A 62 8.97 1.89 -2.12
N LEU A 63 10.14 1.72 -2.74
CA LEU A 63 10.74 0.41 -3.00
C LEU A 63 11.56 0.06 -1.75
N THR A 64 10.86 -0.39 -0.71
CA THR A 64 11.49 -1.11 0.39
C THR A 64 12.17 -2.35 -0.19
N ASP A 65 13.41 -2.63 0.25
CA ASP A 65 14.11 -3.86 -0.14
C ASP A 65 13.25 -5.05 0.29
N ASP A 66 12.71 -5.79 -0.69
CA ASP A 66 11.82 -6.97 -0.58
C ASP A 66 12.53 -8.21 0.03
N THR A 67 13.40 -8.03 1.03
CA THR A 67 13.80 -9.14 1.90
C THR A 67 12.67 -9.35 2.91
N GLU A 68 11.78 -10.32 2.63
CA GLU A 68 10.80 -10.93 3.55
C GLU A 68 10.79 -10.31 4.96
N GLN A 69 10.23 -9.11 5.10
CA GLN A 69 10.04 -8.53 6.42
C GLN A 69 8.83 -9.24 7.02
N LYS A 70 9.11 -10.34 7.73
CA LYS A 70 8.12 -11.05 8.55
C LYS A 70 7.35 -10.04 9.38
N SER A 71 6.03 -10.21 9.51
CA SER A 71 5.24 -9.32 10.35
C SER A 71 5.78 -9.33 11.80
N PRO A 72 5.61 -8.25 12.58
CA PRO A 72 6.03 -8.27 13.97
C PRO A 72 5.42 -9.41 14.78
N LEU A 73 4.21 -9.84 14.44
CA LEU A 73 3.56 -10.99 15.07
C LEU A 73 4.25 -12.31 14.69
N GLU A 74 4.60 -12.50 13.42
CA GLU A 74 5.37 -13.68 12.98
C GLU A 74 6.75 -13.74 13.63
N GLN A 75 7.43 -12.58 13.77
CA GLN A 75 8.70 -12.48 14.46
C GLN A 75 8.56 -12.82 15.96
N ALA A 76 7.49 -12.36 16.62
CA ALA A 76 7.20 -12.70 18.01
C ALA A 76 6.89 -14.20 18.18
N GLU A 77 6.10 -14.79 17.30
CA GLU A 77 5.79 -16.23 17.31
C GLU A 77 7.02 -17.10 17.01
N ASP A 78 7.94 -16.64 16.15
CA ASP A 78 9.25 -17.28 15.95
C ASP A 78 10.11 -17.23 17.22
N ALA A 79 10.18 -16.08 17.89
CA ALA A 79 10.93 -15.91 19.15
C ALA A 79 10.36 -16.80 20.27
N LYS A 80 9.04 -16.87 20.36
CA LYS A 80 8.31 -17.75 21.28
C LYS A 80 8.61 -19.24 21.00
N ARG A 81 8.59 -19.66 19.73
CA ARG A 81 8.99 -21.02 19.32
C ARG A 81 10.45 -21.32 19.69
N ALA A 82 11.33 -20.33 19.60
CA ALA A 82 12.73 -20.42 20.03
C ALA A 82 12.93 -20.33 21.55
N ARG A 83 11.87 -20.09 22.34
CA ARG A 83 11.91 -19.82 23.78
C ARG A 83 12.77 -18.59 24.13
N ASP A 84 12.84 -17.62 23.24
CA ASP A 84 13.49 -16.34 23.44
C ASP A 84 12.47 -15.30 23.92
N LEU A 85 12.25 -15.26 25.24
CA LEU A 85 11.33 -14.31 25.88
C LEU A 85 11.76 -12.85 25.71
N VAL A 86 13.07 -12.58 25.63
CA VAL A 86 13.58 -11.21 25.46
C VAL A 86 13.34 -10.75 24.02
N GLY A 87 13.57 -11.63 23.05
CA GLY A 87 13.25 -11.39 21.65
C GLY A 87 11.75 -11.16 21.42
N GLU A 88 10.89 -12.00 21.99
CA GLU A 88 9.43 -11.87 21.88
C GLU A 88 8.94 -10.52 22.43
N VAL A 89 9.32 -10.18 23.67
CA VAL A 89 8.92 -8.90 24.28
C VAL A 89 9.51 -7.72 23.53
N GLY A 90 10.76 -7.82 23.07
CA GLY A 90 11.43 -6.77 22.31
C GLY A 90 10.68 -6.43 21.02
N VAL A 91 10.28 -7.44 20.25
CA VAL A 91 9.52 -7.27 19.00
C VAL A 91 8.14 -6.67 19.26
N LEU A 92 7.43 -7.13 20.27
CA LEU A 92 6.09 -6.60 20.61
C LEU A 92 6.16 -5.13 21.04
N MET A 93 7.16 -4.77 21.86
CA MET A 93 7.34 -3.39 22.32
C MET A 93 7.79 -2.46 21.19
N SER A 94 8.71 -2.91 20.31
CA SER A 94 9.13 -2.09 19.16
C SER A 94 7.99 -1.89 18.17
N ALA A 95 7.19 -2.94 17.91
CA ALA A 95 6.02 -2.83 17.05
C ALA A 95 4.96 -1.88 17.63
N GLY A 96 4.75 -1.90 18.95
CA GLY A 96 3.91 -0.93 19.65
C GLY A 96 4.42 0.50 19.50
N ALA A 97 5.73 0.72 19.66
CA ALA A 97 6.34 2.03 19.47
C ALA A 97 6.26 2.52 18.01
N ASP A 98 6.42 1.61 17.05
CA ASP A 98 6.29 1.91 15.61
C ASP A 98 4.83 2.26 15.27
N LEU A 99 3.86 1.58 15.87
CA LEU A 99 2.43 1.90 15.78
C LEU A 99 2.12 3.30 16.33
N GLU A 100 2.60 3.61 17.53
CA GLU A 100 2.38 4.90 18.19
C GLU A 100 3.08 6.06 17.46
N SER A 101 4.20 5.80 16.79
CA SER A 101 4.99 6.79 16.08
C SER A 101 4.66 6.89 14.58
N ALA A 102 3.83 5.98 14.06
CA ALA A 102 3.38 6.01 12.67
C ALA A 102 2.64 7.34 12.39
N PRO A 103 2.89 7.98 11.23
CA PRO A 103 2.15 9.16 10.86
C PRO A 103 0.66 8.83 10.73
N TRP A 104 -0.13 9.31 11.70
CA TRP A 104 -1.58 9.18 11.63
C TRP A 104 -2.10 10.03 10.47
N HIS A 105 -2.70 9.38 9.47
CA HIS A 105 -3.39 10.05 8.37
C HIS A 105 -4.90 10.09 8.69
N PRO A 106 -5.44 11.19 9.23
CA PRO A 106 -6.88 11.25 9.49
C PRO A 106 -7.63 11.04 8.19
N VAL A 107 -8.57 10.09 8.21
CA VAL A 107 -9.38 9.72 7.05
C VAL A 107 -10.32 10.85 6.66
N ARG A 108 -10.68 10.87 5.38
CA ARG A 108 -11.56 11.88 4.79
C ARG A 108 -12.57 11.21 3.86
N PRO A 109 -13.75 11.80 3.66
CA PRO A 109 -14.67 11.35 2.63
C PRO A 109 -13.97 11.28 1.26
N GLY A 110 -14.14 10.17 0.56
CA GLY A 110 -13.50 9.86 -0.72
C GLY A 110 -12.20 9.05 -0.62
N ASP A 111 -11.65 8.86 0.58
CA ASP A 111 -10.52 7.94 0.77
C ASP A 111 -10.96 6.49 0.49
N LEU A 112 -10.09 5.73 -0.18
CA LEU A 112 -10.21 4.28 -0.30
C LEU A 112 -9.25 3.61 0.66
N VAL A 113 -9.74 2.61 1.37
CA VAL A 113 -8.96 1.82 2.34
C VAL A 113 -8.94 0.39 1.88
N HIS A 114 -7.76 -0.13 1.59
CA HIS A 114 -7.56 -1.53 1.25
C HIS A 114 -6.90 -2.26 2.41
N VAL A 115 -7.45 -3.40 2.80
CA VAL A 115 -6.85 -4.30 3.79
C VAL A 115 -6.56 -5.64 3.12
N HIS A 116 -5.37 -6.19 3.39
CA HIS A 116 -4.99 -7.54 2.99
C HIS A 116 -4.90 -8.45 4.22
N TYR A 117 -5.62 -9.56 4.20
CA TYR A 117 -5.53 -10.62 5.18
C TYR A 117 -4.67 -11.75 4.65
N GLU A 118 -3.64 -12.09 5.42
CA GLU A 118 -2.80 -13.25 5.15
C GLU A 118 -3.60 -14.55 5.35
N ALA A 119 -3.10 -15.64 4.75
CA ALA A 119 -3.67 -16.95 4.95
C ALA A 119 -3.69 -17.32 6.44
N GLY A 120 -4.86 -17.72 6.95
CA GLY A 120 -5.05 -17.95 8.37
C GLY A 120 -5.93 -19.16 8.62
N GLY A 121 -5.32 -20.28 9.02
CA GLY A 121 -6.02 -21.50 9.45
C GLY A 121 -6.98 -22.10 8.43
N ILE A 122 -8.18 -21.51 8.35
CA ILE A 122 -9.32 -21.94 7.53
C ILE A 122 -9.59 -21.04 6.31
N SER A 123 -8.95 -19.88 6.18
CA SER A 123 -9.15 -18.97 5.05
C SER A 123 -7.90 -18.81 4.18
N ASP A 124 -8.11 -18.87 2.87
CA ASP A 124 -7.16 -18.40 1.87
C ASP A 124 -6.91 -16.88 2.06
N PRO A 125 -5.75 -16.37 1.62
CA PRO A 125 -5.47 -14.95 1.69
C PRO A 125 -6.50 -14.18 0.85
N PHE A 126 -7.03 -13.10 1.40
CA PHE A 126 -8.02 -12.26 0.72
C PHE A 126 -7.85 -10.80 1.12
N GLY A 127 -8.42 -9.91 0.33
CA GLY A 127 -8.45 -8.49 0.66
C GLY A 127 -9.86 -7.92 0.61
N GLU A 128 -10.00 -6.78 1.27
CA GLU A 128 -11.21 -5.97 1.26
C GLU A 128 -10.86 -4.54 0.89
N THR A 129 -11.78 -3.89 0.20
CA THR A 129 -11.66 -2.49 -0.17
C THR A 129 -12.87 -1.75 0.34
N TYR A 130 -12.64 -0.70 1.10
CA TYR A 130 -13.64 0.16 1.69
C TYR A 130 -13.54 1.56 1.10
N ILE A 131 -14.67 2.27 1.10
CA ILE A 131 -14.75 3.70 0.79
C ILE A 131 -15.21 4.47 2.02
N ILE A 132 -14.53 5.58 2.31
CA ILE A 132 -14.91 6.51 3.36
C ILE A 132 -15.93 7.51 2.81
N GLY A 133 -17.08 7.61 3.46
CA GLY A 133 -18.15 8.56 3.13
C GLY A 133 -18.32 9.62 4.23
N ALA A 134 -19.08 10.67 3.91
CA ALA A 134 -19.61 11.56 4.93
C ALA A 134 -20.88 10.91 5.52
N ALA A 135 -21.00 10.93 6.85
CA ALA A 135 -22.18 10.48 7.58
C ALA A 135 -22.95 11.67 8.19
N GLU A 136 -23.88 11.38 9.10
CA GLU A 136 -24.60 12.41 9.83
C GLU A 136 -23.68 13.06 10.90
N HIS A 137 -24.13 14.17 11.50
CA HIS A 137 -23.45 14.81 12.65
C HIS A 137 -21.97 15.23 12.44
N GLY A 138 -21.47 15.23 11.19
CA GLY A 138 -20.07 15.50 10.89
C GLY A 138 -19.13 14.31 11.10
N PHE A 139 -19.69 13.11 11.30
CA PHE A 139 -18.95 11.85 11.34
C PHE A 139 -18.74 11.27 9.93
N LEU A 140 -18.11 10.11 9.89
CA LEU A 140 -17.75 9.41 8.68
C LEU A 140 -18.45 8.05 8.64
N SER A 141 -18.62 7.54 7.43
CA SER A 141 -19.02 6.15 7.18
C SER A 141 -17.88 5.40 6.51
N MET A 142 -17.83 4.09 6.70
CA MET A 142 -16.95 3.19 5.98
C MET A 142 -17.78 2.06 5.40
N GLN A 143 -17.81 1.97 4.07
CA GLN A 143 -18.62 1.00 3.35
C GLN A 143 -17.73 0.05 2.58
N LEU A 144 -18.03 -1.25 2.65
CA LEU A 144 -17.36 -2.24 1.83
C LEU A 144 -17.71 -2.02 0.36
N LEU A 145 -16.70 -1.83 -0.47
CA LEU A 145 -16.81 -1.66 -1.92
C LEU A 145 -16.60 -2.99 -2.66
N ALA A 146 -15.58 -3.75 -2.26
CA ALA A 146 -15.21 -5.02 -2.91
C ALA A 146 -14.40 -5.91 -1.96
N HIS A 147 -14.40 -7.22 -2.21
CA HIS A 147 -13.52 -8.18 -1.56
C HIS A 147 -13.06 -9.25 -2.56
N THR A 148 -12.00 -9.97 -2.22
CA THR A 148 -11.46 -11.08 -3.04
C THR A 148 -11.67 -12.47 -2.45
N LEU A 149 -12.33 -12.56 -1.29
CA LEU A 149 -12.63 -13.85 -0.65
C LEU A 149 -13.49 -14.72 -1.60
N PRO A 150 -13.08 -15.96 -1.93
CA PRO A 150 -13.85 -16.85 -2.78
C PRO A 150 -15.22 -17.18 -2.16
N GLU A 151 -16.26 -17.30 -2.99
CA GLU A 151 -17.57 -17.74 -2.54
C GLU A 151 -17.49 -19.20 -2.07
N ALA A 152 -17.55 -19.43 -0.75
CA ALA A 152 -17.67 -20.75 -0.13
C ALA A 152 -18.76 -20.74 0.95
N GLU A 153 -19.40 -21.89 1.19
CA GLU A 153 -20.59 -22.02 2.05
C GLU A 153 -20.40 -21.51 3.49
N ASP A 154 -19.16 -21.47 4.00
CA ASP A 154 -18.81 -21.07 5.39
C ASP A 154 -18.22 -19.65 5.53
N THR A 155 -18.33 -18.79 4.52
CA THR A 155 -17.72 -17.44 4.53
C THR A 155 -18.64 -16.31 5.01
N ALA A 156 -19.87 -16.65 5.38
CA ALA A 156 -20.87 -15.66 5.80
C ALA A 156 -20.43 -14.93 7.08
N GLY A 157 -20.28 -13.60 6.98
CA GLY A 157 -19.91 -12.73 8.10
C GLY A 157 -18.41 -12.48 8.28
N LEU A 158 -17.55 -13.10 7.46
CA LEU A 158 -16.11 -12.80 7.44
C LEU A 158 -15.77 -11.52 6.68
N VAL A 159 -16.71 -11.06 5.82
CA VAL A 159 -16.50 -9.95 4.91
C VAL A 159 -17.29 -8.73 5.39
N GLY A 160 -16.63 -7.56 5.37
CA GLY A 160 -17.25 -6.28 5.68
C GLY A 160 -17.48 -6.04 7.17
N CYS A 161 -16.82 -6.78 8.06
CA CYS A 161 -17.01 -6.66 9.51
C CYS A 161 -16.69 -5.25 10.06
N PHE A 162 -15.81 -4.51 9.38
CA PHE A 162 -15.46 -3.12 9.72
C PHE A 162 -16.38 -2.06 9.09
N ALA A 163 -17.41 -2.45 8.33
CA ALA A 163 -18.32 -1.47 7.74
C ALA A 163 -19.15 -0.77 8.83
N VAL A 164 -19.16 0.57 8.83
CA VAL A 164 -19.84 1.40 9.83
C VAL A 164 -20.54 2.59 9.17
N GLU A 165 -21.69 2.99 9.71
CA GLU A 165 -22.52 4.05 9.12
C GLU A 165 -22.25 5.45 9.69
N ASP A 166 -21.86 5.56 10.97
CA ASP A 166 -21.74 6.85 11.67
C ASP A 166 -20.68 6.75 12.79
N ASP A 167 -19.41 6.95 12.44
CA ASP A 167 -18.28 6.87 13.37
C ASP A 167 -17.31 8.07 13.21
N PRO A 168 -16.83 8.69 14.30
CA PRO A 168 -15.86 9.78 14.21
C PRO A 168 -14.49 9.37 13.65
N ASP A 169 -14.13 8.09 13.75
CA ASP A 169 -12.90 7.50 13.22
C ASP A 169 -13.11 6.03 12.80
N PRO A 170 -13.77 5.81 11.65
CA PRO A 170 -14.14 4.48 11.19
C PRO A 170 -12.93 3.59 10.85
N LEU A 171 -11.73 4.17 10.77
CA LEU A 171 -10.50 3.43 10.49
C LEU A 171 -9.89 2.83 11.76
N MET A 172 -10.22 3.35 12.95
CA MET A 172 -9.56 2.99 14.19
C MET A 172 -9.55 1.49 14.45
N GLU A 173 -10.73 0.85 14.40
CA GLU A 173 -10.87 -0.58 14.68
C GLU A 173 -10.07 -1.42 13.68
N LEU A 174 -10.22 -1.15 12.38
CA LEU A 174 -9.46 -1.80 11.33
C LEU A 174 -7.94 -1.62 11.52
N TRP A 175 -7.49 -0.42 11.94
CA TRP A 175 -6.09 -0.12 12.19
C TRP A 175 -5.50 -0.95 13.33
N PHE A 176 -6.26 -1.14 14.42
CA PHE A 176 -5.82 -1.94 15.55
C PHE A 176 -5.95 -3.45 15.32
N GLU A 177 -6.99 -3.91 14.63
CA GLU A 177 -7.23 -5.34 14.42
C GLU A 177 -6.41 -5.92 13.27
N ALA A 178 -6.42 -5.27 12.10
CA ALA A 178 -5.62 -5.72 10.96
C ALA A 178 -4.16 -5.28 11.08
N GLY A 179 -3.91 -4.14 11.71
CA GLY A 179 -2.59 -3.53 11.80
C GLY A 179 -2.24 -2.69 10.56
N PRO A 180 -1.51 -1.58 10.71
CA PRO A 180 -1.22 -0.65 9.62
C PRO A 180 -0.35 -1.24 8.51
N HIS A 181 0.44 -2.26 8.81
CA HIS A 181 1.24 -3.01 7.84
C HIS A 181 0.37 -3.81 6.84
N ARG A 182 -0.93 -3.97 7.11
CA ARG A 182 -1.87 -4.62 6.20
C ARG A 182 -2.78 -3.64 5.49
N LEU A 183 -2.62 -2.34 5.73
CA LEU A 183 -3.50 -1.29 5.23
C LEU A 183 -2.83 -0.47 4.14
N THR A 184 -3.56 -0.21 3.07
CA THR A 184 -3.20 0.77 2.05
C THR A 184 -4.32 1.80 1.95
N ILE A 185 -3.98 3.08 2.14
CA ILE A 185 -4.94 4.18 2.05
C ILE A 185 -4.64 4.99 0.80
N VAL A 186 -5.64 5.16 -0.05
CA VAL A 186 -5.57 5.95 -1.28
C VAL A 186 -6.47 7.17 -1.15
N ARG A 187 -5.91 8.36 -1.38
CA ARG A 187 -6.58 9.65 -1.38
C ARG A 187 -6.36 10.34 -2.70
N ASP A 188 -7.43 10.78 -3.37
CA ASP A 188 -7.36 11.48 -4.65
C ASP A 188 -6.50 10.72 -5.70
N GLY A 189 -6.60 9.38 -5.69
CA GLY A 189 -5.81 8.49 -6.56
C GLY A 189 -4.33 8.33 -6.18
N ARG A 190 -3.90 8.82 -5.00
CA ARG A 190 -2.52 8.69 -4.49
C ARG A 190 -2.48 7.87 -3.21
N VAL A 191 -1.54 6.95 -3.11
CA VAL A 191 -1.28 6.22 -1.87
C VAL A 191 -0.71 7.19 -0.83
N VAL A 192 -1.42 7.38 0.28
CA VAL A 192 -1.00 8.22 1.42
C VAL A 192 -0.50 7.40 2.59
N HIS A 193 -0.93 6.15 2.70
CA HIS A 193 -0.38 5.15 3.62
C HIS A 193 -0.18 3.85 2.86
N ASN A 194 1.03 3.28 2.94
CA ASN A 194 1.38 2.03 2.28
C ASN A 194 1.90 1.05 3.33
N GLY A 195 1.02 0.23 3.87
CA GLY A 195 1.36 -0.83 4.82
C GLY A 195 2.12 -1.98 4.19
N GLY A 196 2.02 -2.15 2.87
CA GLY A 196 2.50 -3.35 2.19
C GLY A 196 1.42 -4.40 1.96
N ALA A 197 0.14 -4.02 2.02
CA ALA A 197 -0.96 -4.86 1.52
C ALA A 197 -0.69 -5.20 0.04
N LYS A 198 -0.33 -6.46 -0.23
CA LYS A 198 0.01 -6.98 -1.56
C LYS A 198 -0.93 -8.12 -1.93
#